data_AF-A0A4U9V4U9-F1
#
_entry.id   AF-A0A4U9V4U9-F1
#
_cell.length_a   1.000
_cell.length_b   1.000
_cell.length_c   1.000
_cell.angle_alpha   90.00
_cell.angle_beta   90.00
_cell.angle_gamma   90.00
#
_symmetry.space_group_name_H-M   'P 1'
#
loop_
_entity.id
_entity.type
_entity.pdbx_description
1 polymer ?
#
loop_
_entity_poly.entity_id
_entity_poly.type
_entity_poly.pdbx_seq_one_letter_code
_entity_poly.pdbx_strand_id
1 'polypeptide(L)'
;MATIALRLAMLHEQCLSLNIVVYTACCDVKILAPLQYQERISLIAQQEQPEQICRDLTEALTGGHVHSPSIKLCLNNMNALKPLDQCSLTRSERNVLIHLYSGLSLTEIAKLLNRSIKTISAHKCSIMRKLGVHCDAELFRIAQRDALLAGGIADVTYAPERPLVAGL
;
A
#
# COMPACT_ATOMS: atom_id res chain seq x y z
N MET A 1 3.02 1.20 -19.64
CA MET A 1 2.93 1.96 -18.37
C MET A 1 4.28 2.50 -17.89
N ALA A 2 5.35 1.69 -17.82
CA ALA A 2 6.71 2.17 -17.46
C ALA A 2 7.28 3.28 -18.37
N THR A 3 6.85 3.31 -19.64
CA THR A 3 7.28 4.31 -20.64
C THR A 3 6.79 5.73 -20.35
N ILE A 4 5.70 5.88 -19.59
CA ILE A 4 5.12 7.19 -19.26
C ILE A 4 5.92 7.85 -18.13
N ALA A 5 6.31 7.06 -17.12
CA ALA A 5 7.11 7.54 -15.99
C ALA A 5 8.51 8.02 -16.44
N LEU A 6 9.16 7.29 -17.35
CA LEU A 6 10.48 7.69 -17.87
C LEU A 6 10.43 8.98 -18.72
N ARG A 7 9.35 9.18 -19.48
CA ARG A 7 9.15 10.41 -20.29
C ARG A 7 8.82 11.63 -19.44
N LEU A 8 8.09 11.47 -18.33
CA LEU A 8 7.81 12.54 -17.38
C LEU A 8 9.08 13.02 -16.66
N ALA A 9 9.98 12.09 -16.29
CA ALA A 9 11.28 12.44 -15.71
C ALA A 9 12.18 13.20 -16.69
N MET A 10 12.23 12.81 -17.98
CA MET A 10 12.98 13.54 -19.01
C MET A 10 12.43 14.94 -19.31
N LEU A 11 11.11 15.13 -19.27
CA LEU A 11 10.48 16.45 -19.42
C LEU A 11 10.74 17.37 -18.21
N HIS A 12 10.90 16.79 -17.02
CA HIS A 12 11.25 17.52 -15.81
C HIS A 12 12.67 18.11 -15.85
N GLU A 13 13.63 17.39 -16.45
CA GLU A 13 15.00 17.89 -16.63
C GLU A 13 15.09 19.03 -17.66
N GLN A 14 14.14 19.12 -18.60
CA GLN A 14 14.18 20.10 -19.70
C GLN A 14 13.34 21.36 -19.45
N CYS A 15 12.40 21.34 -18.49
CA CYS A 15 11.54 22.48 -18.16
C CYS A 15 11.32 22.59 -16.65
N LEU A 16 12.12 23.43 -15.99
CA LEU A 16 12.24 23.52 -14.53
C LEU A 16 11.01 24.05 -13.77
N SER A 17 9.86 24.28 -14.43
CA SER A 17 8.70 24.99 -13.87
C SER A 17 7.32 24.45 -14.31
N LEU A 18 7.18 23.17 -14.66
CA LEU A 18 5.87 22.58 -14.94
C LEU A 18 5.25 21.92 -13.68
N ASN A 19 4.10 22.42 -13.27
CA ASN A 19 3.22 21.72 -12.33
C ASN A 19 2.51 20.60 -13.10
N ILE A 20 2.71 19.36 -12.67
CA ILE A 20 2.15 18.19 -13.35
C ILE A 20 0.85 17.82 -12.64
N VAL A 21 -0.26 17.82 -13.38
CA VAL A 21 -1.56 17.40 -12.85
C VAL A 21 -1.87 16.00 -13.38
N VAL A 22 -1.95 15.03 -12.47
CA VAL A 22 -2.34 13.66 -12.79
C VAL A 22 -3.83 13.52 -12.50
N TYR A 23 -4.61 13.46 -13.57
CA TYR A 23 -6.03 13.14 -13.52
C TYR A 23 -6.22 11.64 -13.72
N THR A 24 -6.72 10.93 -12.70
CA THR A 24 -6.78 9.47 -12.73
C THR A 24 -8.01 8.91 -12.04
N ALA A 25 -8.62 7.86 -12.62
CA ALA A 25 -9.60 7.03 -11.92
C ALA A 25 -8.95 5.99 -10.98
N CYS A 26 -7.62 5.89 -11.00
CA CYS A 26 -6.88 4.93 -10.21
C CYS A 26 -6.71 5.46 -8.78
N CYS A 27 -7.31 4.76 -7.81
CA CYS A 27 -7.08 4.97 -6.39
C CYS A 27 -6.05 3.98 -5.81
N ASP A 28 -5.27 3.31 -6.67
CA ASP A 28 -4.27 2.34 -6.21
C ASP A 28 -3.12 3.06 -5.52
N VAL A 29 -3.11 2.89 -4.20
CA VAL A 29 -2.15 3.51 -3.30
C VAL A 29 -0.70 3.12 -3.66
N LYS A 30 -0.46 1.98 -4.31
CA LYS A 30 0.89 1.58 -4.75
C LYS A 30 1.49 2.56 -5.76
N ILE A 31 0.63 3.14 -6.59
CA ILE A 31 1.04 4.08 -7.63
C ILE A 31 1.03 5.50 -7.07
N LEU A 32 0.07 5.81 -6.18
CA LEU A 32 -0.11 7.15 -5.63
C LEU A 32 0.89 7.48 -4.51
N ALA A 33 1.31 6.50 -3.70
CA ALA A 33 2.20 6.73 -2.55
C ALA A 33 3.57 7.30 -2.95
N PRO A 34 4.27 6.82 -4.01
CA PRO A 34 5.50 7.45 -4.47
C PRO A 34 5.29 8.89 -4.97
N LEU A 35 4.14 9.15 -5.59
CA LEU A 35 3.80 10.47 -6.15
C LEU A 35 3.46 11.48 -5.05
N GLN A 36 2.94 11.03 -3.91
CA GLN A 36 2.64 11.88 -2.75
C GLN A 36 3.86 12.67 -2.26
N TYR A 37 5.06 12.11 -2.37
CA TYR A 37 6.29 12.75 -1.91
C TYR A 37 6.85 13.78 -2.89
N GLN A 38 6.27 13.90 -4.09
CA GLN A 38 6.73 14.84 -5.10
C GLN A 38 5.90 16.13 -5.03
N GLU A 39 6.47 17.18 -4.44
CA GLU A 39 5.80 18.48 -4.20
C GLU A 39 5.29 19.21 -5.46
N ARG A 40 5.59 18.71 -6.65
CA ARG A 40 5.24 19.31 -7.94
C ARG A 40 4.15 18.54 -8.70
N ILE A 41 3.61 17.46 -8.12
CA ILE A 41 2.61 16.60 -8.75
C ILE A 41 1.27 16.71 -8.02
N SER A 42 0.30 17.37 -8.63
CA SER A 42 -1.07 17.40 -8.12
C SER A 42 -1.82 16.14 -8.59
N LEU A 43 -2.54 15.49 -7.67
CA LEU A 43 -3.29 14.25 -7.90
C LEU A 43 -4.79 14.50 -7.78
N ILE A 44 -5.52 14.35 -8.88
CA ILE A 44 -6.96 14.57 -8.94
C ILE A 44 -7.65 13.27 -9.33
N ALA A 45 -8.54 12.78 -8.45
CA ALA A 45 -9.37 11.63 -8.73
C ALA A 45 -10.47 11.99 -9.74
N GLN A 46 -10.60 11.18 -10.79
CA GLN A 46 -11.64 11.34 -11.80
C GLN A 46 -13.05 11.13 -11.23
N GLN A 47 -13.18 10.47 -10.09
CA GLN A 47 -14.45 10.16 -9.42
C GLN A 47 -14.99 11.30 -8.56
N GLU A 48 -14.25 12.41 -8.44
CA GLU A 48 -14.68 13.58 -7.68
C GLU A 48 -15.84 14.30 -8.36
N GLN A 49 -16.58 15.07 -7.57
CA GLN A 49 -17.64 15.91 -8.12
C GLN A 49 -17.05 16.99 -9.04
N PRO A 50 -17.76 17.39 -10.12
CA PRO A 50 -17.26 18.36 -11.09
C PRO A 50 -16.78 19.68 -10.45
N GLU A 51 -17.47 20.15 -9.40
CA GLU A 51 -17.12 21.37 -8.67
C GLU A 51 -15.83 21.20 -7.85
N GLN A 52 -15.54 19.99 -7.36
CA GLN A 52 -14.29 19.68 -6.68
C GLN A 52 -13.14 19.59 -7.70
N ILE A 53 -13.37 18.93 -8.84
CA ILE A 53 -12.37 18.84 -9.92
C ILE A 53 -11.96 20.23 -10.40
N CYS A 54 -12.94 21.12 -10.68
CA CYS A 54 -12.65 22.48 -11.11
C CYS A 54 -11.82 23.26 -10.07
N ARG A 55 -12.12 23.10 -8.78
CA ARG A 55 -11.33 23.73 -7.69
C ARG A 55 -9.92 23.18 -7.63
N ASP A 56 -9.77 21.87 -7.58
CA ASP A 56 -8.48 21.19 -7.49
C ASP A 56 -7.59 21.49 -8.71
N LEU A 57 -8.19 21.55 -9.90
CA LEU A 57 -7.50 21.89 -11.15
C LEU A 57 -7.09 23.36 -11.17
N THR A 58 -7.96 24.27 -10.73
CA THR A 58 -7.63 25.70 -10.65
C THR A 58 -6.46 25.92 -9.69
N GLU A 59 -6.54 25.33 -8.50
CA GLU A 59 -5.48 25.42 -7.50
C GLU A 59 -4.17 24.82 -8.02
N ALA A 60 -4.22 23.65 -8.67
CA ALA A 60 -3.05 23.02 -9.28
C ALA A 60 -2.42 23.85 -10.40
N LEU A 61 -3.23 24.52 -11.22
CA LEU A 61 -2.77 25.39 -12.31
C LEU A 61 -2.22 26.73 -11.81
N THR A 62 -2.69 27.22 -10.65
CA THR A 62 -2.19 28.47 -10.03
C THR A 62 -0.85 28.31 -9.30
N GLY A 63 -0.24 27.12 -9.33
CA GLY A 63 1.02 26.85 -8.62
C GLY A 63 0.85 26.08 -7.31
N GLY A 64 -0.38 25.74 -6.94
CA GLY A 64 -0.68 24.92 -5.78
C GLY A 64 -0.39 23.43 -6.03
N HIS A 65 -0.11 22.71 -4.95
CA HIS A 65 -0.01 21.26 -4.96
C HIS A 65 -1.25 20.68 -4.27
N VAL A 66 -2.09 19.98 -5.03
CA VAL A 66 -3.39 19.51 -4.56
C VAL A 66 -3.54 18.01 -4.71
N HIS A 67 -4.00 17.38 -3.64
CA HIS A 67 -4.59 16.05 -3.69
C HIS A 67 -6.10 16.16 -3.45
N SER A 68 -6.87 15.58 -4.36
CA SER A 68 -8.32 15.43 -4.22
C SER A 68 -8.71 14.68 -2.93
N PRO A 69 -9.92 14.91 -2.38
CA PRO A 69 -10.38 14.28 -1.14
C PRO A 69 -10.26 12.75 -1.12
N SER A 70 -10.66 12.08 -2.21
CA SER A 70 -10.61 10.62 -2.32
C SER A 70 -9.18 10.11 -2.29
N ILE A 71 -8.25 10.79 -2.96
CA ILE A 71 -6.83 10.45 -2.96
C ILE A 71 -6.23 10.68 -1.57
N LYS A 72 -6.56 11.79 -0.91
CA LYS A 72 -6.15 12.06 0.48
C LYS A 72 -6.64 10.96 1.43
N LEU A 73 -7.89 10.51 1.29
CA LEU A 73 -8.44 9.41 2.09
C LEU A 73 -7.72 8.10 1.83
N CYS A 74 -7.45 7.76 0.57
CA CYS A 74 -6.70 6.57 0.19
C CYS A 74 -5.28 6.57 0.78
N LEU A 75 -4.57 7.69 0.73
CA LEU A 75 -3.23 7.86 1.27
C LEU A 75 -3.22 7.87 2.81
N ASN A 76 -4.16 8.57 3.45
CA ASN A 76 -4.27 8.61 4.92
C ASN A 76 -4.58 7.24 5.51
N ASN A 77 -5.47 6.46 4.88
CA ASN A 77 -5.74 5.08 5.30
C ASN A 77 -4.50 4.17 5.19
N MET A 78 -3.51 4.54 4.37
CA MET A 78 -2.22 3.85 4.31
C MET A 78 -1.26 4.30 5.42
N ASN A 79 -1.25 5.60 5.73
CA ASN A 79 -0.38 6.21 6.73
C ASN A 79 -0.84 5.96 8.17
N ALA A 80 -2.14 5.70 8.40
CA ALA A 80 -2.69 5.35 9.70
C ALA A 80 -2.22 3.98 10.21
N LEU A 81 -1.71 3.11 9.33
CA LEU A 81 -1.16 1.82 9.70
C LEU A 81 0.25 2.00 10.29
N LYS A 82 0.51 1.43 11.47
CA LYS A 82 1.84 1.51 12.09
C LYS A 82 2.89 0.76 11.26
N PRO A 83 4.06 1.36 10.96
CA PRO A 83 5.21 0.64 10.41
C PRO A 83 5.60 -0.55 11.25
N LEU A 84 5.95 -1.67 10.60
CA LEU A 84 6.45 -2.86 11.27
C LEU A 84 7.65 -2.54 12.18
N ASP A 85 8.46 -1.56 11.78
CA ASP A 85 9.64 -1.08 12.52
C ASP A 85 9.30 -0.34 13.83
N GLN A 86 8.09 0.24 13.92
CA GLN A 86 7.61 0.91 15.13
C GLN A 86 6.87 -0.05 16.07
N CYS A 87 6.60 -1.28 15.63
CA CYS A 87 5.92 -2.29 16.43
C CYS A 87 6.92 -3.25 17.06
N SER A 88 6.90 -3.32 18.41
CA SER A 88 7.70 -4.25 19.20
C SER A 88 7.19 -5.70 19.06
N LEU A 89 7.37 -6.27 17.87
CA LEU A 89 7.16 -7.69 17.59
C LEU A 89 8.32 -8.50 18.17
N THR A 90 7.99 -9.58 18.86
CA THR A 90 8.96 -10.57 19.34
C THR A 90 9.53 -11.36 18.16
N ARG A 91 10.68 -12.03 18.35
CA ARG A 91 11.29 -12.87 17.31
C ARG A 91 10.32 -13.92 16.77
N SER A 92 9.56 -14.56 17.65
CA SER A 92 8.56 -15.57 17.27
C SER A 92 7.39 -14.97 16.47
N GLU A 93 6.91 -13.79 16.86
CA GLU A 93 5.86 -13.09 16.12
C GLU A 93 6.35 -12.65 14.73
N ARG A 94 7.59 -12.17 14.61
CA ARG A 94 8.19 -11.82 13.33
C ARG A 94 8.32 -13.04 12.42
N ASN A 95 8.77 -14.18 12.93
CA ASN A 95 8.88 -15.41 12.14
C ASN A 95 7.51 -15.87 11.62
N VAL A 96 6.49 -15.86 12.48
CA VAL A 96 5.11 -16.17 12.06
C VAL A 96 4.61 -15.18 11.00
N LEU A 97 4.88 -13.89 11.17
CA LEU A 97 4.47 -12.84 10.25
C LEU A 97 5.12 -12.98 8.87
N ILE A 98 6.40 -13.30 8.81
CA ILE A 98 7.13 -13.56 7.54
C ILE A 98 6.44 -14.69 6.78
N HIS A 99 6.16 -15.82 7.43
CA HIS A 99 5.49 -16.95 6.78
C HIS A 99 4.05 -16.64 6.37
N LEU A 100 3.31 -15.84 7.15
CA LEU A 100 1.98 -15.36 6.75
C LEU A 100 2.05 -14.52 5.48
N TYR A 101 3.03 -13.63 5.37
CA TYR A 101 3.24 -12.80 4.18
C TYR A 101 3.73 -13.58 2.97
N SER A 102 4.42 -14.71 3.18
CA SER A 102 4.72 -15.68 2.12
C SER A 102 3.51 -16.52 1.68
N GLY A 103 2.31 -16.27 2.24
CA GLY A 103 1.07 -16.94 1.83
C GLY A 103 0.82 -18.30 2.48
N LEU A 104 1.63 -18.71 3.46
CA LEU A 104 1.39 -19.96 4.18
C LEU A 104 0.17 -19.86 5.10
N SER A 105 -0.63 -20.92 5.13
CA SER A 105 -1.75 -21.08 6.05
C SER A 105 -1.28 -21.36 7.49
N LEU A 106 -2.12 -21.08 8.49
CA LEU A 106 -1.79 -21.31 9.90
C LEU A 106 -1.44 -22.77 10.19
N THR A 107 -2.02 -23.72 9.45
CA THR A 107 -1.73 -25.15 9.53
C THR A 107 -0.33 -25.48 8.99
N GLU A 108 0.08 -24.87 7.88
CA GLU A 108 1.41 -25.06 7.29
C GLU A 108 2.49 -24.42 8.18
N ILE A 109 2.24 -23.22 8.70
CA ILE A 109 3.13 -22.53 9.64
C ILE A 109 3.30 -23.33 10.93
N ALA A 110 2.21 -23.90 11.45
CA ALA A 110 2.23 -24.75 12.63
C ALA A 110 3.12 -25.99 12.43
N LYS A 111 3.02 -26.63 11.26
CA LYS A 111 3.89 -27.76 10.89
C LYS A 111 5.35 -27.33 10.74
N LEU A 112 5.61 -26.21 10.03
CA LEU A 112 6.95 -25.71 9.76
C LEU A 112 7.69 -25.31 11.04
N LEU A 113 7.01 -24.63 11.96
CA LEU A 113 7.58 -24.18 13.23
C LEU A 113 7.49 -25.23 14.35
N ASN A 114 6.95 -26.42 14.07
CA ASN A 114 6.70 -27.49 15.03
C ASN A 114 5.95 -26.99 16.29
N ARG A 115 4.81 -26.33 16.06
CA ARG A 115 3.93 -25.73 17.07
C ARG A 115 2.48 -26.07 16.80
N SER A 116 1.63 -25.94 17.83
CA SER A 116 0.19 -26.12 17.65
C SER A 116 -0.42 -24.98 16.82
N ILE A 117 -1.46 -25.28 16.06
CA ILE A 117 -2.25 -24.26 15.32
C ILE A 117 -2.79 -23.19 16.28
N LYS A 118 -3.20 -23.59 17.50
CA LYS A 118 -3.65 -22.67 18.54
C LYS A 118 -2.57 -21.64 18.91
N THR A 119 -1.31 -22.07 19.02
CA THR A 119 -0.17 -21.20 19.31
C THR A 119 0.08 -20.21 18.17
N ILE A 120 0.06 -20.68 16.92
CA ILE A 120 0.23 -19.80 15.75
C ILE A 120 -0.92 -18.80 15.63
N SER A 121 -2.17 -19.24 15.88
CA SER A 121 -3.33 -18.36 15.93
C SER A 121 -3.21 -17.30 17.03
N ALA A 122 -2.71 -17.66 18.23
CA ALA A 122 -2.48 -16.71 19.31
C ALA A 122 -1.39 -15.69 18.93
N HIS A 123 -0.30 -16.12 18.29
CA HIS A 123 0.71 -15.21 17.75
C HIS A 123 0.13 -14.26 16.72
N LYS A 124 -0.67 -14.75 15.76
CA LYS A 124 -1.38 -13.91 14.80
C LYS A 124 -2.26 -12.85 15.49
N CYS A 125 -3.05 -13.23 16.48
CA CYS A 125 -3.88 -12.28 17.24
C CYS A 125 -3.01 -11.24 17.99
N SER A 126 -1.89 -11.66 18.58
CA SER A 126 -0.94 -10.75 19.23
C SER A 126 -0.31 -9.76 18.23
N ILE A 127 0.07 -10.24 17.05
CA ILE A 127 0.60 -9.41 15.95
C ILE A 127 -0.45 -8.39 15.53
N MET A 128 -1.69 -8.82 15.23
CA MET A 128 -2.78 -7.93 14.81
C MET A 128 -3.04 -6.84 15.85
N ARG A 129 -3.11 -7.20 17.14
CA ARG A 129 -3.25 -6.24 18.24
C ARG A 129 -2.07 -5.25 18.32
N LYS A 130 -0.84 -5.73 18.13
CA LYS A 130 0.38 -4.89 18.17
C LYS A 130 0.49 -3.95 16.97
N LEU A 131 0.01 -4.38 15.80
CA LEU A 131 -0.06 -3.59 14.58
C LEU A 131 -1.29 -2.66 14.53
N GLY A 132 -2.26 -2.87 15.44
CA GLY A 132 -3.50 -2.09 15.47
C GLY A 132 -4.46 -2.43 14.33
N VAL A 133 -4.38 -3.64 13.80
CA VAL A 133 -5.26 -4.13 12.72
C VAL A 133 -6.30 -5.09 13.27
N HIS A 134 -7.47 -5.11 12.64
CA HIS A 134 -8.62 -5.90 13.08
C HIS A 134 -8.96 -7.05 12.13
N CYS A 135 -8.42 -7.05 10.92
CA CYS A 135 -8.67 -8.10 9.94
C CYS A 135 -7.41 -8.52 9.18
N ASP A 136 -7.46 -9.72 8.61
CA ASP A 136 -6.38 -10.27 7.79
C ASP A 136 -6.08 -9.37 6.58
N ALA A 137 -7.10 -8.77 5.97
CA ALA A 137 -6.93 -7.86 4.85
C ALA A 137 -6.06 -6.64 5.22
N GLU A 138 -6.27 -6.04 6.40
CA GLU A 138 -5.43 -4.97 6.91
C GLU A 138 -4.01 -5.43 7.23
N LEU A 139 -3.85 -6.62 7.80
CA LEU A 139 -2.54 -7.21 8.06
C LEU A 139 -1.71 -7.35 6.77
N PHE A 140 -2.31 -7.84 5.68
CA PHE A 140 -1.65 -7.96 4.38
C PHE A 140 -1.40 -6.59 3.70
N ARG A 141 -2.24 -5.59 3.97
CA ARG A 141 -2.00 -4.22 3.48
C ARG A 141 -0.75 -3.59 4.09
N ILE A 142 -0.44 -3.86 5.36
CA ILE A 142 0.80 -3.42 6.00
C ILE A 142 2.02 -4.05 5.33
N ALA A 143 1.97 -5.36 5.08
CA ALA A 143 3.02 -6.10 4.37
C ALA A 143 3.36 -5.43 3.04
N GLN A 144 2.32 -5.14 2.27
CA GLN A 144 2.44 -4.53 0.96
C GLN A 144 3.01 -3.12 1.04
N ARG A 145 2.61 -2.32 2.03
CA ARG A 145 3.17 -0.99 2.23
C ARG A 145 4.66 -1.02 2.56
N ASP A 146 5.06 -1.85 3.52
CA ASP A 146 6.45 -1.89 3.97
C ASP A 146 7.35 -2.52 2.89
N ALA A 147 6.83 -3.48 2.09
CA ALA A 147 7.51 -3.98 0.89
C ALA A 147 7.77 -2.91 -0.19
N LEU A 148 6.88 -1.92 -0.32
CA LEU A 148 7.04 -0.79 -1.25
C LEU A 148 8.10 0.21 -0.77
N LEU A 149 8.18 0.46 0.54
CA LEU A 149 9.15 1.40 1.13
C LEU A 149 10.57 0.81 1.19
N ALA A 150 10.70 -0.51 1.31
CA ALA A 150 11.99 -1.19 1.43
C ALA A 150 12.76 -1.37 0.11
N GLY A 151 12.27 -0.88 -1.04
CA GLY A 151 13.05 -0.88 -2.28
C GLY A 151 13.49 -2.27 -2.75
N GLY A 152 12.62 -3.28 -2.62
CA GLY A 152 12.89 -4.64 -3.08
C GLY A 152 13.30 -5.58 -1.96
N ILE A 153 12.31 -6.21 -1.32
CA ILE A 153 12.47 -7.62 -0.98
C ILE A 153 12.30 -8.41 -2.28
N ALA A 154 13.43 -8.66 -2.92
CA ALA A 154 13.54 -9.68 -3.94
C ALA A 154 12.95 -11.00 -3.40
N ASP A 155 12.11 -11.62 -4.23
CA ASP A 155 11.70 -13.02 -4.15
C ASP A 155 10.59 -13.43 -3.15
N VAL A 156 9.43 -12.76 -3.22
CA VAL A 156 8.14 -13.43 -2.94
C VAL A 156 7.19 -13.14 -4.11
N THR A 157 7.59 -13.58 -5.31
CA THR A 157 6.63 -13.81 -6.39
C THR A 157 6.18 -15.25 -6.28
N TYR A 158 4.91 -15.48 -5.96
CA TYR A 158 3.98 -16.24 -6.81
C TYR A 158 2.67 -16.46 -6.05
N ALA A 159 1.57 -16.04 -6.67
CA ALA A 159 0.22 -16.40 -6.26
C ALA A 159 0.04 -17.93 -6.26
N PRO A 160 -1.02 -18.45 -5.63
CA PRO A 160 -1.88 -19.22 -6.49
C PRO A 160 -3.29 -18.70 -6.43
N GLU A 161 -3.87 -18.58 -7.61
CA GLU A 161 -5.30 -18.66 -7.84
C GLU A 161 -5.90 -19.71 -6.90
N ARG A 162 -6.82 -19.30 -6.02
CA ARG A 162 -7.76 -20.27 -5.45
C ARG A 162 -8.87 -20.45 -6.48
N PRO A 163 -9.12 -21.66 -6.98
CA PRO A 163 -10.38 -21.93 -7.65
C PRO A 163 -11.50 -21.72 -6.63
N LEU A 164 -12.57 -21.07 -7.06
CA LEU A 164 -13.86 -21.09 -6.39
C LEU A 164 -14.20 -22.55 -6.09
N VAL A 165 -14.11 -22.96 -4.83
CA VAL A 165 -14.74 -24.20 -4.40
C VAL A 165 -16.24 -23.95 -4.36
N ALA A 166 -16.88 -24.41 -5.44
CA ALA A 166 -18.31 -24.60 -5.56
C ALA A 166 -18.80 -25.44 -4.37
N GLY A 167 -19.98 -25.07 -3.88
CA GLY A 167 -20.65 -25.82 -2.83
C GLY A 167 -21.01 -27.24 -3.26
N LEU A 168 -21.08 -28.11 -2.26
CA LEU A 168 -22.08 -29.15 -2.08
C LEU A 168 -22.00 -29.62 -0.62
#